data_AF-A0AA35WJX3-F1
#
_entry.id   AF-A0AA35WJX3-F1
#
_cell.length_a   1.000
_cell.length_b   1.000
_cell.length_c   1.000
_cell.angle_alpha   90.00
_cell.angle_beta   90.00
_cell.angle_gamma   90.00
#
_symmetry.space_group_name_H-M   'P 1'
#
loop_
_entity.id
_entity.type
_entity.pdbx_description
1 polymer ?
#
loop_
_entity_poly.entity_id
_entity_poly.type
_entity_poly.pdbx_seq_one_letter_code
_entity_poly.pdbx_strand_id
1 'polypeptide(L)' 'ISSLQQSPWLFPYEKLEFLEELGSGAFGVVKKALAHSLQPGEPATVVAVKMLKDNAGPDDEEKDLISELK' A
#
# COMPACT_ATOMS: atom_id res chain seq x y z
N ILE A 1 -9.27 -13.72 -0.24
CA ILE A 1 -9.72 -12.55 0.56
C ILE A 1 -10.05 -12.95 2.00
N SER A 2 -10.79 -14.04 2.23
CA SER A 2 -11.18 -14.51 3.58
C SER A 2 -10.03 -14.86 4.53
N SER A 3 -8.83 -15.16 4.01
CA SER A 3 -7.63 -15.47 4.81
C SER A 3 -6.81 -14.24 5.24
N LEU A 4 -7.09 -13.05 4.70
CA LEU A 4 -6.31 -11.84 4.99
C LEU A 4 -6.83 -11.06 6.19
N GLN A 5 -8.07 -11.31 6.65
CA GLN A 5 -8.74 -10.55 7.71
C GLN A 5 -8.02 -10.56 9.08
N GLN A 6 -6.97 -11.36 9.27
CA GLN A 6 -6.19 -11.43 10.51
C GLN A 6 -4.67 -11.31 10.30
N SER A 7 -4.21 -10.75 9.18
CA SER A 7 -2.78 -10.52 8.99
C SER A 7 -2.30 -9.35 9.87
N PRO A 8 -1.19 -9.50 10.63
CA PRO A 8 -0.59 -8.39 11.38
C PRO A 8 -0.05 -7.28 10.47
N TRP A 9 -0.01 -7.54 9.16
CA TRP A 9 0.41 -6.60 8.12
C TRP A 9 -0.75 -5.76 7.55
N LEU A 10 -2.01 -6.00 7.98
CA LEU A 10 -3.11 -5.14 7.60
C LEU A 10 -3.02 -3.79 8.32
N PHE A 11 -3.11 -2.73 7.53
CA PHE A 11 -3.16 -1.36 8.02
C PHE A 11 -4.46 -0.69 7.55
N PRO A 12 -5.17 0.06 8.41
CA PRO A 12 -6.42 0.73 8.03
C PRO A 12 -6.17 1.80 6.96
N TYR A 13 -6.90 1.72 5.84
CA TYR A 13 -6.73 2.64 4.70
C TYR A 13 -7.03 4.09 5.10
N GLU A 14 -8.01 4.31 5.96
CA GLU A 14 -8.39 5.62 6.50
C GLU A 14 -7.31 6.28 7.35
N LYS A 15 -6.28 5.53 7.76
CA LYS A 15 -5.09 6.06 8.47
C LYS A 15 -3.92 6.37 7.54
N LEU A 16 -4.11 6.23 6.22
CA LEU A 16 -3.15 6.68 5.21
C LEU A 16 -3.60 8.01 4.61
N GLU A 17 -2.75 9.02 4.72
CA GLU A 17 -2.89 10.28 4.00
C GLU A 17 -1.93 10.28 2.81
N PHE A 18 -2.46 10.14 1.59
CA PHE A 18 -1.65 10.14 0.37
C PHE A 18 -1.23 11.56 -0.02
N LEU A 19 0.05 11.71 -0.37
CA LEU A 19 0.67 12.95 -0.82
C LEU A 19 1.01 12.83 -2.32
N GLU A 20 2.25 13.13 -2.69
CA GLU A 20 2.76 13.13 -4.06
C GLU A 20 3.10 11.71 -4.59
N GLU A 21 3.05 11.55 -5.90
CA GLU A 21 3.62 10.37 -6.56
C GLU A 21 5.16 10.45 -6.53
N LEU A 22 5.79 9.36 -6.08
CA LEU A 22 7.25 9.21 -6.08
C LEU A 22 7.76 8.55 -7.37
N GLY A 23 6.91 7.75 -8.03
CA GLY A 23 7.21 7.19 -9.35
C GLY A 23 6.18 6.19 -9.84
N SER A 24 6.26 5.88 -11.14
CA SER A 24 5.37 4.96 -11.85
C SER A 24 6.20 4.01 -12.70
N GLY A 25 5.91 2.71 -12.62
CA GLY A 25 6.68 1.65 -13.28
C GLY A 25 5.77 0.66 -14.02
N ALA A 26 6.31 -0.49 -14.41
CA ALA A 26 5.56 -1.54 -15.10
C ALA A 26 4.49 -2.20 -14.21
N PHE A 27 4.69 -2.19 -12.89
CA PHE A 27 3.87 -2.94 -11.92
C PHE A 27 2.95 -2.07 -11.07
N GLY A 28 2.93 -0.74 -11.29
CA GLY A 28 2.16 0.15 -10.44
C GLY A 28 2.71 1.55 -10.30
N VAL A 29 2.18 2.24 -9.29
CA VAL A 29 2.53 3.58 -8.83
C VAL A 29 3.00 3.51 -7.37
N VAL A 30 4.02 4.29 -7.04
CA VAL A 30 4.47 4.50 -5.67
C VAL A 30 4.11 5.92 -5.26
N LYS A 31 3.35 6.07 -4.18
CA LYS A 31 3.00 7.38 -3.61
C LYS A 31 3.64 7.55 -2.25
N LYS A 32 4.04 8.78 -1.94
CA LYS A 32 4.37 9.19 -0.58
C LYS A 32 3.09 9.26 0.23
N ALA A 33 3.10 8.80 1.47
CA ALA A 33 1.97 8.94 2.36
C ALA A 33 2.43 9.17 3.81
N LEU A 34 1.52 9.70 4.63
CA LEU A 34 1.64 9.66 6.08
C LEU A 34 0.79 8.51 6.61
N ALA A 35 1.40 7.62 7.37
CA ALA A 35 0.72 6.54 8.08
C ALA A 35 0.53 6.95 9.55
N HIS A 36 -0.70 7.20 9.95
CA HIS A 36 -1.02 7.60 11.31
C HIS A 36 -1.05 6.40 12.27
N SER A 37 -0.43 6.56 13.44
CA SER A 37 -0.37 5.49 14.45
C SER A 37 0.27 4.19 13.95
N LEU A 38 1.21 4.27 13.01
CA LEU A 38 1.98 3.11 12.55
C LEU A 38 2.92 2.61 13.64
N GLN A 39 3.60 3.53 14.33
CA GLN A 39 4.49 3.23 15.44
C GLN A 39 3.94 3.83 16.76
N PRO A 40 4.09 3.13 17.89
CA PRO A 40 3.70 3.67 19.20
C PRO A 40 4.42 4.99 19.48
N GLY A 41 3.66 6.02 19.81
CA GLY A 41 4.19 7.34 20.17
C GLY A 41 4.49 8.28 19.00
N GLU A 42 4.38 7.82 17.75
CA GLU A 42 4.49 8.70 16.58
C GLU A 42 3.11 9.16 16.09
N PRO A 43 2.88 10.48 15.89
CA PRO A 43 1.61 10.98 15.37
C PRO A 43 1.39 10.58 13.90
N ALA A 44 2.47 10.50 13.13
CA ALA A 44 2.48 10.07 11.74
C ALA A 44 3.90 9.62 11.33
N THR A 45 3.97 8.57 10.52
CA THR A 45 5.22 8.08 9.91
C THR A 45 5.17 8.29 8.40
N VAL A 46 6.22 8.87 7.81
CA VAL A 46 6.31 9.02 6.34
C VAL A 46 6.62 7.65 5.73
N VAL A 47 5.81 7.22 4.76
CA VAL A 47 5.92 5.93 4.08
C VAL A 47 5.83 6.07 2.57
N ALA A 48 6.29 5.04 1.85
CA ALA A 48 6.04 4.86 0.44
C ALA A 48 5.00 3.74 0.25
N VAL A 49 3.89 4.03 -0.42
CA VAL A 49 2.80 3.09 -0.68
C VAL A 49 2.85 2.69 -2.15
N LYS A 50 3.13 1.42 -2.42
CA LYS A 50 3.09 0.82 -3.76
C LYS A 50 1.67 0.32 -4.02
N MET A 51 1.11 0.70 -5.16
CA MET A 51 -0.26 0.37 -5.57
C MET A 51 -0.27 0.05 -7.07
N LEU A 52 -1.27 -0.67 -7.55
CA LEU A 52 -1.49 -0.84 -8.99
C LEU A 52 -1.93 0.48 -9.64
N LYS A 53 -1.77 0.58 -10.97
CA LYS A 53 -2.36 1.67 -11.75
C LYS A 53 -3.86 1.43 -11.92
N ASP A 54 -4.63 2.49 -12.12
CA ASP A 54 -6.10 2.40 -12.30
C ASP A 54 -6.51 1.57 -13.54
N ASN A 55 -5.58 1.28 -14.45
CA ASN A 55 -5.77 0.49 -15.67
C ASN A 55 -5.03 -0.87 -15.67
N ALA A 56 -4.53 -1.31 -14.52
CA ALA A 56 -3.90 -2.60 -14.36
C ALA A 56 -4.84 -3.74 -14.79
N GLY A 57 -4.34 -4.68 -15.60
CA GLY A 57 -5.11 -5.88 -15.96
C GLY A 57 -5.43 -6.70 -14.70
N PRO A 58 -6.67 -7.19 -14.52
CA PRO A 58 -7.18 -7.64 -13.22
C PRO A 58 -6.45 -8.84 -12.59
N ASP A 59 -5.79 -9.70 -13.38
CA ASP A 59 -5.41 -11.04 -12.87
C ASP A 59 -3.92 -11.27 -12.61
N ASP A 60 -3.02 -10.64 -13.37
CA ASP A 60 -1.57 -10.90 -13.24
C ASP A 60 -0.88 -9.85 -12.37
N GLU A 61 -1.25 -8.58 -12.52
CA GLU A 61 -0.66 -7.49 -11.73
C GLU A 61 -1.07 -7.55 -10.25
N GLU A 62 -2.32 -7.94 -9.95
CA GLU A 62 -2.78 -8.15 -8.56
C GLU A 62 -2.01 -9.30 -7.89
N LYS A 63 -1.78 -10.41 -8.61
CA LYS A 63 -1.01 -11.55 -8.08
C LYS A 63 0.44 -11.17 -7.81
N ASP A 64 1.07 -10.43 -8.71
CA ASP A 64 2.44 -9.97 -8.54
C ASP A 64 2.55 -9.07 -7.31
N LEU A 65 1.65 -8.10 -7.14
CA LEU A 65 1.63 -7.23 -5.96
C LEU A 65 1.41 -8.03 -4.65
N ILE A 66 0.49 -9.00 -4.65
CA ILE A 66 0.23 -9.85 -3.48
C ILE A 66 1.43 -10.77 -3.19
N SER A 67 2.17 -11.21 -4.21
CA SER A 67 3.34 -12.06 -4.04
C SER A 67 4.51 -11.33 -3.35
N GLU A 68 4.63 -10.02 -3.55
CA GLU A 68 5.63 -9.18 -2.90
C GLU A 68 5.34 -8.92 -1.41
N LEU A 69 4.11 -9.12 -0.95
CA LEU A 69 3.69 -8.92 0.45
C LEU A 69 4.08 -10.06 1.42
N LYS A 70 4.77 -11.11 0.92
CA LYS A 70 5.14 -12.30 1.71
C LYS A 70 6.34 -12.10 2.63
#